data_AF-A0A6J1C2Y9-F1
#
_entry.id   AF-A0A6J1C2Y9-F1
#
_cell.length_a   1.000
_cell.length_b   1.000
_cell.length_c   1.000
_cell.angle_alpha   90.00
_cell.angle_beta   90.00
_cell.angle_gamma   90.00
#
_symmetry.space_group_name_H-M   'P 1'
#
loop_
_entity.id
_entity.type
_entity.pdbx_description
1 polymer ?
#
loop_
_entity_poly.entity_id
_entity_poly.type
_entity_poly.pdbx_seq_one_letter_code
_entity_poly.pdbx_strand_id
1 'polypeptide(L)'
;MAAVNSVSFSALSQCSERRLLVPSARSLASNFDGFRFRTSVFCHYSGVRTSSYSSRMVVHCMSAGTDVTTVAETKANFLKVYKRPIPSIYNTVLQELIVQQHLMRIDAKKLEEWARSQTAASLVEFASKEGEVESILKDIAERAGGKGSFSYSRFFAIGLFRLLELANATEPSILEKLCAALNVNKKSVDRDLDVYRNLLSKLVQAKELLKEYVDREKKKRDERAGSQTANEAITKCLGEYSMQTGF
;
A
#
# COMPACT_ATOMS: atom_id res chain seq x y z
N MET A 1 -13.11 17.30 12.26
CA MET A 1 -12.17 16.95 13.35
C MET A 1 -12.61 15.61 13.91
N ALA A 2 -12.13 14.49 13.35
CA ALA A 2 -12.52 13.16 13.81
C ALA A 2 -11.31 12.51 14.50
N ALA A 3 -11.53 12.10 15.75
CA ALA A 3 -10.55 11.60 16.67
C ALA A 3 -9.99 10.24 16.22
N VAL A 4 -8.67 10.10 16.31
CA VAL A 4 -7.98 8.81 16.21
C VAL A 4 -8.12 8.11 17.56
N ASN A 5 -8.99 7.10 17.63
CA ASN A 5 -9.08 6.24 18.80
C ASN A 5 -7.85 5.32 18.86
N SER A 6 -7.16 5.44 19.99
CA SER A 6 -6.07 4.59 20.47
C SER A 6 -6.52 3.13 20.54
N VAL A 7 -5.77 2.22 19.93
CA VAL A 7 -5.94 0.77 20.14
C VAL A 7 -4.71 0.25 20.84
N SER A 8 -4.87 -0.10 22.12
CA SER A 8 -3.83 -0.63 22.99
C SER A 8 -3.66 -2.13 22.77
N PHE A 9 -2.42 -2.59 22.64
CA PHE A 9 -2.08 -4.03 22.63
C PHE A 9 -1.41 -4.39 23.95
N SER A 10 -2.03 -5.30 24.71
CA SER A 10 -1.50 -5.84 25.96
C SER A 10 -0.23 -6.67 25.70
N ALA A 11 0.77 -6.45 26.54
CA ALA A 11 2.09 -7.07 26.49
C ALA A 11 2.03 -8.57 26.75
N LEU A 12 2.73 -9.35 25.91
CA LEU A 12 3.12 -10.72 26.21
C LEU A 12 4.62 -10.89 25.94
N SER A 13 5.20 -11.72 26.79
CA SER A 13 6.51 -11.59 27.41
C SER A 13 7.70 -12.04 26.55
N GLN A 14 8.86 -11.49 26.92
CA GLN A 14 10.24 -11.80 26.51
C GLN A 14 10.55 -13.29 26.24
N CYS A 15 11.27 -13.56 25.15
CA CYS A 15 12.15 -14.72 25.04
C CYS A 15 13.49 -14.34 24.37
N SER A 16 14.56 -14.93 24.89
CA SER A 16 15.94 -14.43 24.94
C SER A 16 16.75 -14.53 23.63
N GLU A 17 17.53 -13.47 23.33
CA GLU A 17 18.58 -13.45 22.30
C GLU A 17 19.72 -14.44 22.62
N ARG A 18 20.18 -15.21 21.62
CA ARG A 18 21.58 -15.63 21.58
C ARG A 18 22.15 -15.39 20.19
N ARG A 19 23.01 -14.36 20.08
CA ARG A 19 23.75 -13.97 18.88
C ARG A 19 24.97 -14.86 18.69
N LEU A 20 25.24 -15.25 17.45
CA LEU A 20 26.59 -15.55 16.95
C LEU A 20 26.78 -14.82 15.60
N LEU A 21 27.97 -14.25 15.43
CA LEU A 21 28.36 -13.29 14.39
C LEU A 21 29.28 -13.94 13.34
N VAL A 22 29.34 -13.28 12.16
CA VAL A 22 30.42 -13.23 11.13
C VAL A 22 30.39 -14.35 10.04
N PRO A 23 30.84 -14.17 8.77
CA PRO A 23 30.74 -13.03 7.81
C PRO A 23 30.32 -13.39 6.35
N SER A 24 29.91 -12.36 5.58
CA SER A 24 30.20 -12.01 4.16
C SER A 24 30.39 -13.08 3.05
N ALA A 25 29.56 -13.02 2.00
CA ALA A 25 30.00 -12.82 0.59
C ALA A 25 28.80 -12.52 -0.33
N ARG A 26 29.01 -11.64 -1.31
CA ARG A 26 28.06 -11.29 -2.38
C ARG A 26 28.20 -12.31 -3.54
N SER A 27 27.08 -12.85 -4.04
CA SER A 27 26.92 -13.16 -5.46
C SER A 27 25.43 -13.29 -5.81
N LEU A 28 24.91 -12.35 -6.59
CA LEU A 28 23.61 -12.47 -7.24
C LEU A 28 23.83 -13.20 -8.58
N ALA A 29 23.44 -14.47 -8.64
CA ALA A 29 23.25 -15.19 -9.90
C ALA A 29 21.74 -15.17 -10.21
N SER A 30 21.35 -14.43 -11.24
CA SER A 30 20.00 -14.42 -11.77
C SER A 30 19.89 -15.47 -12.88
N ASN A 31 19.18 -16.57 -12.61
CA ASN A 31 18.67 -17.46 -13.67
C ASN A 31 17.21 -17.06 -13.92
N PHE A 32 16.95 -16.42 -15.04
CA PHE A 32 15.58 -16.21 -15.54
C PHE A 32 15.50 -16.87 -16.92
N ASP A 33 14.92 -18.07 -16.96
CA ASP A 33 14.62 -18.77 -18.20
C ASP A 33 13.43 -18.11 -18.90
N GLY A 34 13.64 -17.83 -20.19
CA GLY A 34 12.70 -17.11 -21.04
C GLY A 34 11.49 -17.95 -21.45
N PHE A 35 10.29 -17.40 -21.22
CA PHE A 35 9.08 -17.90 -21.84
C PHE A 35 8.96 -17.37 -23.28
N ARG A 36 9.10 -18.29 -24.24
CA ARG A 36 8.91 -18.09 -25.67
C ARG A 36 7.43 -18.35 -26.02
N PHE A 37 6.63 -17.29 -26.21
CA PHE A 37 5.31 -17.44 -26.84
C PHE A 37 5.47 -17.48 -28.37
N ARG A 38 5.16 -18.64 -28.97
CA ARG A 38 4.91 -18.79 -30.40
C ARG A 38 3.48 -18.30 -30.68
N THR A 39 3.35 -17.18 -31.38
CA THR A 39 2.07 -16.73 -31.93
C THR A 39 1.87 -17.35 -33.31
N SER A 40 0.91 -18.26 -33.45
CA SER A 40 0.36 -18.64 -34.76
C SER A 40 -1.14 -18.37 -34.75
N VAL A 41 -1.53 -17.19 -35.21
CA VAL A 41 -2.92 -16.87 -35.52
C VAL A 41 -3.01 -16.74 -37.03
N PHE A 42 -3.57 -17.77 -37.67
CA PHE A 42 -4.00 -17.72 -39.06
C PHE A 42 -5.31 -16.91 -39.13
N CYS A 43 -5.27 -15.73 -39.73
CA CYS A 43 -6.47 -14.99 -40.12
C CYS A 43 -6.64 -15.13 -41.64
N HIS A 44 -7.69 -15.82 -42.07
CA HIS A 44 -8.11 -15.79 -43.47
C HIS A 44 -8.65 -14.40 -43.81
N TYR A 45 -8.01 -13.76 -44.78
CA TYR A 45 -8.37 -12.46 -45.32
C TYR A 45 -9.46 -12.64 -46.39
N SER A 46 -10.72 -12.45 -46.02
CA SER A 46 -11.82 -12.32 -46.97
C SER A 46 -12.11 -10.84 -47.17
N GLY A 47 -11.82 -10.33 -48.36
CA GLY A 47 -11.91 -8.92 -48.71
C GLY A 47 -13.34 -8.37 -48.67
N VAL A 48 -13.48 -7.17 -48.15
CA VAL A 48 -14.70 -6.37 -48.23
C VAL A 48 -14.36 -5.06 -48.95
N ARG A 49 -15.09 -4.79 -50.04
CA ARG A 49 -14.98 -3.59 -50.87
C ARG A 49 -15.27 -2.34 -50.06
N THR A 50 -14.46 -1.31 -50.30
CA THR A 50 -14.65 0.04 -49.79
C THR A 50 -15.83 0.71 -50.50
N SER A 51 -16.93 0.95 -49.79
CA SER A 51 -17.96 1.91 -50.17
C SER A 51 -17.73 3.21 -49.39
N SER A 52 -17.41 4.27 -50.14
CA SER A 52 -17.36 5.65 -49.64
C SER A 52 -18.74 6.07 -49.15
N TYR A 53 -18.91 6.14 -47.84
CA TYR A 53 -19.98 6.90 -47.21
C TYR A 53 -19.40 7.60 -45.97
N SER A 54 -19.27 8.92 -46.08
CA SER A 54 -18.87 9.81 -45.00
C SER A 54 -19.92 9.77 -43.89
N SER A 55 -19.77 8.83 -42.96
CA SER A 55 -20.40 8.88 -41.66
C SER A 55 -19.29 8.84 -40.62
N ARG A 56 -19.11 9.95 -39.89
CA ARG A 56 -18.30 9.96 -38.68
C ARG A 56 -19.03 9.12 -37.62
N MET A 57 -18.90 7.80 -37.73
CA MET A 57 -19.28 6.88 -36.66
C MET A 57 -18.28 7.06 -35.53
N VAL A 58 -18.56 8.01 -34.65
CA VAL A 58 -17.98 8.03 -33.31
C VAL A 58 -18.63 6.87 -32.57
N VAL A 59 -17.94 5.73 -32.50
CA VAL A 59 -18.33 4.62 -31.64
C VAL A 59 -18.16 5.09 -30.21
N HIS A 60 -19.23 5.67 -29.65
CA HIS A 60 -19.27 6.07 -28.26
C HIS A 60 -19.66 4.84 -27.43
N CYS A 61 -18.66 4.11 -26.94
CA CYS A 61 -18.87 3.12 -25.90
C CYS A 61 -19.23 3.86 -24.60
N MET A 62 -20.53 4.08 -24.36
CA MET A 62 -21.01 4.60 -23.09
C MET A 62 -21.01 3.46 -22.07
N SER A 63 -19.98 3.42 -21.24
CA SER A 63 -19.99 2.65 -19.99
C SER A 63 -20.95 3.33 -19.02
N ALA A 64 -22.08 2.70 -18.72
CA ALA A 64 -22.95 3.11 -17.62
C ALA A 64 -22.13 3.20 -16.32
N GLY A 65 -22.29 4.28 -15.57
CA GLY A 65 -21.50 4.59 -14.38
C GLY A 65 -21.56 3.48 -13.35
N THR A 66 -20.50 2.67 -13.28
CA THR A 66 -20.22 1.82 -12.14
C THR A 66 -19.36 2.62 -11.18
N ASP A 67 -19.58 2.46 -9.87
CA ASP A 67 -18.83 3.15 -8.80
C ASP A 67 -17.35 2.69 -8.71
N VAL A 68 -16.87 1.96 -9.71
CA VAL A 68 -15.54 1.35 -9.75
C VAL A 68 -14.65 2.17 -10.68
N THR A 69 -13.65 2.82 -10.10
CA THR A 69 -12.64 3.57 -10.86
C THR A 69 -12.01 2.68 -11.92
N THR A 70 -11.86 3.18 -13.14
CA THR A 70 -11.21 2.43 -14.22
C THR A 70 -9.69 2.62 -14.24
N VAL A 71 -8.98 1.72 -14.94
CA VAL A 71 -7.55 1.88 -15.22
C VAL A 71 -7.28 3.18 -15.97
N ALA A 72 -8.14 3.54 -16.93
CA ALA A 72 -8.01 4.75 -17.73
C ALA A 72 -8.12 6.01 -16.85
N GLU A 73 -9.09 6.03 -15.93
CA GLU A 73 -9.25 7.11 -14.95
C GLU A 73 -8.04 7.20 -14.02
N THR A 74 -7.49 6.08 -13.56
CA THR A 74 -6.30 6.05 -12.71
C THR A 74 -5.08 6.62 -13.44
N LYS A 75 -4.89 6.26 -14.71
CA LYS A 75 -3.83 6.81 -15.58
C LYS A 75 -4.02 8.32 -15.79
N ALA A 76 -5.24 8.76 -16.10
CA ALA A 76 -5.56 10.17 -16.28
C ALA A 76 -5.31 10.98 -14.99
N ASN A 77 -5.72 10.46 -13.84
CA ASN A 77 -5.49 11.07 -12.53
C ASN A 77 -3.98 11.17 -12.21
N PHE A 78 -3.21 10.13 -12.51
CA PHE A 78 -1.76 10.15 -12.35
C PHE A 78 -1.11 11.27 -13.18
N LEU A 79 -1.43 11.36 -14.48
CA LEU A 79 -0.88 12.39 -15.37
C LEU A 79 -1.37 13.80 -15.00
N LYS A 80 -2.59 13.91 -14.44
CA LYS A 80 -3.11 15.18 -13.92
C LYS A 80 -2.31 15.67 -12.71
N VAL A 81 -1.91 14.78 -11.81
CA VAL A 81 -1.14 15.12 -10.59
C VAL A 81 0.35 15.28 -10.90
N TYR A 82 0.92 14.42 -11.75
CA TYR A 82 2.33 14.44 -12.11
C TYR A 82 2.61 15.39 -13.29
N LYS A 83 3.01 16.62 -12.99
CA LYS A 83 3.20 17.69 -13.99
C LYS A 83 4.52 17.65 -14.76
N ARG A 84 5.44 16.74 -14.45
CA ARG A 84 6.75 16.68 -15.11
C ARG A 84 6.68 15.79 -16.36
N PRO A 85 7.40 16.13 -17.45
CA PRO A 85 7.46 15.27 -18.63
C PRO A 85 8.10 13.93 -18.25
N ILE A 86 7.46 12.83 -18.66
CA ILE A 86 7.94 11.46 -18.38
C ILE A 86 8.84 11.04 -19.55
N PRO A 87 10.12 10.73 -19.30
CA PRO A 87 10.99 10.19 -20.35
C PRO A 87 10.42 8.89 -20.92
N SER A 88 10.46 8.73 -22.25
CA SER A 88 9.86 7.59 -22.94
C SER A 88 10.43 6.23 -22.50
N ILE A 89 11.70 6.19 -22.07
CA ILE A 89 12.37 4.99 -21.54
C ILE A 89 11.63 4.38 -20.34
N TYR A 90 10.92 5.19 -19.55
CA TYR A 90 10.19 4.71 -18.37
C TYR A 90 8.72 4.40 -18.65
N ASN A 91 8.21 4.69 -19.87
CA ASN A 91 6.79 4.67 -20.14
C ASN A 91 6.18 3.26 -19.95
N THR A 92 6.83 2.22 -20.47
CA THR A 92 6.37 0.83 -20.32
C THR A 92 6.26 0.41 -18.86
N VAL A 93 7.36 0.54 -18.11
CA VAL A 93 7.41 0.16 -16.68
C VAL A 93 6.39 0.97 -15.87
N LEU A 94 6.28 2.27 -16.14
CA LEU A 94 5.33 3.12 -15.43
C LEU A 94 3.88 2.72 -15.70
N GLN A 95 3.53 2.44 -16.96
CA GLN A 95 2.19 1.99 -17.30
C GLN A 95 1.85 0.64 -16.67
N GLU A 96 2.78 -0.31 -16.69
CA GLU A 96 2.63 -1.62 -16.03
C GLU A 96 2.41 -1.45 -14.53
N LEU A 97 3.26 -0.65 -13.86
CA LEU A 97 3.13 -0.38 -12.42
C LEU A 97 1.79 0.29 -12.06
N ILE A 98 1.32 1.25 -12.87
CA ILE A 98 0.03 1.90 -12.62
C ILE A 98 -1.11 0.87 -12.74
N VAL A 99 -1.07 0.00 -13.76
CA VAL A 99 -2.09 -1.03 -13.96
C VAL A 99 -2.06 -2.05 -12.82
N GLN A 100 -0.88 -2.58 -12.47
CA GLN A 100 -0.72 -3.54 -11.39
C GLN A 100 -1.18 -2.96 -10.05
N GLN A 101 -0.79 -1.73 -9.73
CA GLN A 101 -1.20 -1.05 -8.51
C GLN A 101 -2.72 -0.82 -8.46
N HIS A 102 -3.32 -0.52 -9.61
CA HIS A 102 -4.77 -0.35 -9.72
C HIS A 102 -5.51 -1.66 -9.43
N LEU A 103 -5.13 -2.75 -10.09
CA LEU A 103 -5.73 -4.07 -9.90
C LEU A 103 -5.55 -4.54 -8.44
N MET A 104 -4.34 -4.42 -7.89
CA MET A 104 -4.07 -4.77 -6.50
C MET A 104 -4.93 -3.99 -5.51
N ARG A 105 -5.24 -2.71 -5.79
CA ARG A 105 -6.14 -1.92 -4.94
C ARG A 105 -7.60 -2.33 -5.06
N ILE A 106 -8.06 -2.72 -6.26
CA ILE A 106 -9.42 -3.22 -6.44
C ILE A 106 -9.58 -4.55 -5.70
N ASP A 107 -8.65 -5.48 -5.89
CA ASP A 107 -8.67 -6.78 -5.22
C ASP A 107 -8.63 -6.63 -3.70
N ALA A 108 -7.78 -5.73 -3.19
CA ALA A 108 -7.72 -5.42 -1.77
C ALA A 108 -9.05 -4.84 -1.25
N LYS A 109 -9.66 -3.87 -1.94
CA LYS A 109 -10.94 -3.29 -1.52
C LYS A 109 -12.05 -4.33 -1.45
N LYS A 110 -12.15 -5.16 -2.48
CA LYS A 110 -13.12 -6.25 -2.55
C LYS A 110 -12.96 -7.23 -1.38
N LEU A 111 -11.71 -7.60 -1.10
CA LEU A 111 -11.39 -8.48 0.02
C LEU A 111 -11.68 -7.81 1.37
N GLU A 112 -11.44 -6.50 1.51
CA GLU A 112 -11.78 -5.75 2.73
C GLU A 112 -13.30 -5.63 2.95
N GLU A 113 -14.08 -5.37 1.89
CA GLU A 113 -15.54 -5.31 1.93
C GLU A 113 -16.13 -6.66 2.33
N TRP A 114 -15.62 -7.74 1.73
CA TRP A 114 -15.95 -9.09 2.13
C TRP A 114 -15.65 -9.32 3.61
N ALA A 115 -14.43 -9.00 4.07
CA ALA A 115 -14.02 -9.20 5.47
C ALA A 115 -14.90 -8.44 6.47
N ARG A 116 -15.28 -7.19 6.17
CA ARG A 116 -16.19 -6.37 7.00
C ARG A 116 -17.58 -6.97 7.12
N SER A 117 -18.03 -7.73 6.12
CA SER A 117 -19.33 -8.40 6.13
C SER A 117 -19.31 -9.73 6.91
N GLN A 118 -18.14 -10.21 7.34
CA GLN A 118 -18.01 -11.47 8.04
C GLN A 118 -17.95 -11.32 9.56
N THR A 119 -18.40 -12.36 10.22
CA THR A 119 -18.16 -12.65 11.64
C THR A 119 -16.96 -13.59 11.81
N ALA A 120 -16.44 -13.69 13.03
CA ALA A 120 -15.37 -14.61 13.41
C ALA A 120 -15.59 -16.06 12.93
N ALA A 121 -16.80 -16.61 13.08
CA ALA A 121 -17.11 -17.98 12.68
C ALA A 121 -17.16 -18.12 11.16
N SER A 122 -17.89 -17.23 10.49
CA SER A 122 -18.02 -17.26 9.03
C SER A 122 -16.71 -17.03 8.29
N LEU A 123 -15.77 -16.28 8.89
CA LEU A 123 -14.46 -16.03 8.31
C LEU A 123 -13.63 -17.32 8.23
N VAL A 124 -13.73 -18.18 9.24
CA VAL A 124 -13.04 -19.47 9.30
C VAL A 124 -13.75 -20.51 8.42
N GLU A 125 -15.07 -20.46 8.38
CA GLU A 125 -15.91 -21.37 7.59
C GLU A 125 -16.05 -20.96 6.11
N PHE A 126 -15.09 -20.21 5.56
CA PHE A 126 -15.10 -19.78 4.16
C PHE A 126 -15.15 -20.97 3.19
N ALA A 127 -14.63 -22.13 3.58
CA ALA A 127 -14.64 -23.36 2.78
C ALA A 127 -16.06 -23.89 2.50
N SER A 128 -17.00 -23.63 3.41
CA SER A 128 -18.39 -24.11 3.33
C SER A 128 -19.32 -23.15 2.59
N LYS A 129 -18.83 -21.99 2.16
CA LYS A 129 -19.61 -20.94 1.53
C LYS A 129 -19.26 -20.77 0.05
N GLU A 130 -20.22 -20.33 -0.75
CA GLU A 130 -20.03 -19.97 -2.14
C GLU A 130 -19.92 -18.45 -2.29
N GLY A 131 -18.87 -18.02 -3.00
CA GLY A 131 -18.63 -16.63 -3.33
C GLY A 131 -17.29 -16.50 -4.02
N GLU A 132 -17.05 -15.33 -4.62
CA GLU A 132 -15.83 -15.10 -5.40
C GLU A 132 -14.58 -15.01 -4.51
N VAL A 133 -14.70 -14.41 -3.32
CA VAL A 133 -13.58 -14.35 -2.38
C VAL A 133 -13.34 -15.71 -1.74
N GLU A 134 -14.42 -16.42 -1.41
CA GLU A 134 -14.39 -17.77 -0.85
C GLU A 134 -13.73 -18.76 -1.81
N SER A 135 -14.01 -18.69 -3.11
CA SER A 135 -13.38 -19.56 -4.11
C SER A 135 -11.87 -19.29 -4.22
N ILE A 136 -11.45 -18.02 -4.17
CA ILE A 136 -10.03 -17.65 -4.14
C ILE A 136 -9.35 -18.20 -2.87
N LEU A 137 -9.99 -18.06 -1.70
CA LEU A 137 -9.45 -18.58 -0.44
C LEU A 137 -9.36 -20.11 -0.44
N LYS A 138 -10.35 -20.82 -1.02
CA LYS A 138 -10.31 -22.28 -1.20
C LYS A 138 -9.14 -22.70 -2.10
N ASP A 139 -8.97 -22.05 -3.24
CA ASP A 139 -7.87 -22.29 -4.18
C ASP A 139 -6.49 -22.01 -3.54
N ILE A 140 -6.37 -20.98 -2.69
CA ILE A 140 -5.17 -20.76 -1.87
C ILE A 140 -4.94 -21.90 -0.88
N ALA A 141 -5.99 -22.32 -0.15
CA ALA A 141 -5.89 -23.38 0.85
C ALA A 141 -5.49 -24.73 0.23
N GLU A 142 -6.01 -25.05 -0.95
CA GLU A 142 -5.64 -26.24 -1.73
C GLU A 142 -4.18 -26.19 -2.16
N ARG A 143 -3.72 -25.05 -2.71
CA ARG A 143 -2.31 -24.87 -3.08
C ARG A 143 -1.36 -24.95 -1.89
N ALA A 144 -1.75 -24.40 -0.74
CA ALA A 144 -0.95 -24.40 0.47
C ALA A 144 -0.88 -25.79 1.14
N GLY A 145 -1.96 -26.57 1.07
CA GLY A 145 -2.01 -27.94 1.59
C GLY A 145 -1.41 -29.00 0.67
N GLY A 146 -1.40 -28.76 -0.65
CA GLY A 146 -0.83 -29.68 -1.63
C GLY A 146 0.68 -29.49 -1.86
N LYS A 147 1.26 -30.26 -2.79
CA LYS A 147 2.60 -30.01 -3.36
C LYS A 147 2.61 -28.85 -4.37
N GLY A 148 1.61 -27.97 -4.29
CA GLY A 148 1.47 -26.83 -5.19
C GLY A 148 2.55 -25.77 -4.94
N SER A 149 2.63 -24.79 -5.84
CA SER A 149 3.54 -23.65 -5.72
C SER A 149 2.96 -22.55 -4.82
N PHE A 150 2.62 -22.86 -3.56
CA PHE A 150 2.26 -21.82 -2.59
C PHE A 150 3.53 -21.20 -2.01
N SER A 151 3.77 -19.93 -2.35
CA SER A 151 4.88 -19.15 -1.80
C SER A 151 4.37 -18.25 -0.69
N TYR A 152 4.60 -18.67 0.54
CA TYR A 152 4.30 -17.83 1.70
C TYR A 152 5.16 -16.54 1.67
N SER A 153 4.53 -15.43 2.03
CA SER A 153 5.17 -14.11 2.13
C SER A 153 4.73 -13.43 3.42
N ARG A 154 5.59 -12.58 3.99
CA ARG A 154 5.23 -11.76 5.17
C ARG A 154 3.96 -10.94 4.96
N PHE A 155 3.75 -10.45 3.74
CA PHE A 155 2.53 -9.69 3.40
C PHE A 155 1.27 -10.55 3.47
N PHE A 156 1.38 -11.87 3.28
CA PHE A 156 0.27 -12.80 3.46
C PHE A 156 -0.18 -12.81 4.93
N ALA A 157 0.74 -12.93 5.89
CA ALA A 157 0.41 -12.83 7.31
C ALA A 157 -0.22 -11.48 7.70
N ILE A 158 0.34 -10.38 7.20
CA ILE A 158 -0.22 -9.04 7.42
C ILE A 158 -1.64 -8.94 6.83
N GLY A 159 -1.89 -9.57 5.68
CA GLY A 159 -3.21 -9.70 5.07
C GLY A 159 -4.19 -10.46 5.96
N LEU A 160 -3.80 -11.62 6.51
CA LEU A 160 -4.64 -12.38 7.44
C LEU A 160 -4.99 -11.57 8.68
N PHE A 161 -4.01 -10.85 9.25
CA PHE A 161 -4.24 -9.96 10.38
C PHE A 161 -5.22 -8.85 10.03
N ARG A 162 -5.12 -8.26 8.83
CA ARG A 162 -6.06 -7.25 8.34
C ARG A 162 -7.48 -7.79 8.18
N LEU A 163 -7.65 -9.03 7.70
CA LEU A 163 -8.97 -9.68 7.61
C LEU A 163 -9.61 -9.84 8.98
N LEU A 164 -8.84 -10.31 9.96
CA LEU A 164 -9.29 -10.49 11.34
C LEU A 164 -9.66 -9.16 12.00
N GLU A 165 -8.85 -8.12 11.79
CA GLU A 165 -9.12 -6.76 12.26
C GLU A 165 -10.46 -6.25 11.70
N LEU A 166 -10.69 -6.40 10.39
CA LEU A 166 -11.91 -5.92 9.74
C LEU A 166 -13.17 -6.69 10.16
N ALA A 167 -13.03 -7.98 10.48
CA ALA A 167 -14.11 -8.82 10.99
C ALA A 167 -14.32 -8.68 12.53
N ASN A 168 -13.59 -7.78 13.20
CA ASN A 168 -13.54 -7.64 14.66
C ASN A 168 -13.24 -8.98 15.39
N ALA A 169 -12.44 -9.84 14.76
CA ALA A 169 -12.08 -11.17 15.20
C ALA A 169 -10.70 -11.18 15.87
N THR A 170 -10.55 -10.43 16.96
CA THR A 170 -9.24 -10.20 17.62
C THR A 170 -8.76 -11.33 18.51
N GLU A 171 -9.56 -12.38 18.69
CA GLU A 171 -9.21 -13.52 19.54
C GLU A 171 -8.08 -14.36 18.92
N PRO A 172 -7.03 -14.71 19.68
CA PRO A 172 -5.89 -15.47 19.16
C PRO A 172 -6.27 -16.88 18.67
N SER A 173 -7.37 -17.44 19.19
CA SER A 173 -7.90 -18.74 18.78
C SER A 173 -8.47 -18.73 17.35
N ILE A 174 -8.94 -17.59 16.86
CA ILE A 174 -9.51 -17.48 15.51
C ILE A 174 -8.38 -17.49 14.48
N LEU A 175 -7.26 -16.82 14.78
CA LEU A 175 -6.08 -16.86 13.92
C LEU A 175 -5.56 -18.28 13.73
N GLU A 176 -5.53 -19.07 14.80
CA GLU A 176 -5.15 -20.49 14.73
C GLU A 176 -6.09 -21.29 13.83
N LYS A 177 -7.40 -21.14 14.01
CA LYS A 177 -8.41 -21.80 13.17
C LYS A 177 -8.32 -21.37 11.70
N LEU A 178 -8.11 -20.08 11.43
CA LEU A 178 -7.97 -19.55 10.09
C LEU A 178 -6.68 -20.06 9.41
N CYS A 179 -5.56 -20.11 10.13
CA CYS A 179 -4.32 -20.69 9.63
C CYS A 179 -4.49 -22.18 9.31
N ALA A 180 -5.21 -22.92 10.16
CA ALA A 180 -5.53 -24.32 9.92
C ALA A 180 -6.41 -24.51 8.67
N ALA A 181 -7.46 -23.70 8.52
CA ALA A 181 -8.36 -23.75 7.36
C ALA A 181 -7.63 -23.41 6.03
N LEU A 182 -6.64 -22.52 6.08
CA LEU A 182 -5.81 -22.15 4.91
C LEU A 182 -4.60 -23.07 4.68
N ASN A 183 -4.36 -24.07 5.54
CA ASN A 183 -3.16 -24.91 5.51
C ASN A 183 -1.84 -24.12 5.61
N VAL A 184 -1.81 -23.02 6.38
CA VAL A 184 -0.62 -22.17 6.55
C VAL A 184 -0.01 -22.36 7.93
N ASN A 185 1.33 -22.34 7.98
CA ASN A 185 2.08 -22.53 9.23
C ASN A 185 1.89 -21.35 10.20
N LYS A 186 1.12 -21.59 11.28
CA LYS A 186 0.88 -20.61 12.35
C LYS A 186 2.16 -19.99 12.93
N LYS A 187 3.22 -20.78 13.14
CA LYS A 187 4.49 -20.28 13.71
C LYS A 187 5.18 -19.26 12.80
N SER A 188 5.04 -19.42 11.49
CA SER A 188 5.60 -18.46 10.52
C SER A 188 4.79 -17.17 10.50
N VAL A 189 3.46 -17.28 10.58
CA VAL A 189 2.53 -16.15 10.69
C VAL A 189 2.82 -15.35 11.96
N ASP A 190 2.87 -16.01 13.14
CA ASP A 190 3.15 -15.35 14.42
C ASP A 190 4.48 -14.58 14.38
N ARG A 191 5.56 -15.21 13.86
CA ARG A 191 6.87 -14.57 13.73
C ARG A 191 6.83 -13.32 12.87
N ASP A 192 6.12 -13.37 11.74
CA ASP A 192 6.02 -12.24 10.82
C ASP A 192 5.15 -11.11 11.37
N LEU A 193 4.10 -11.44 12.12
CA LEU A 193 3.27 -10.46 12.82
C LEU A 193 4.06 -9.75 13.93
N ASP A 194 4.92 -10.48 14.66
CA ASP A 194 5.82 -9.88 15.65
C ASP A 194 6.81 -8.91 14.99
N VAL A 195 7.40 -9.30 13.86
CA VAL A 195 8.30 -8.42 13.09
C VAL A 195 7.55 -7.17 12.61
N TYR A 196 6.33 -7.34 12.10
CA TYR A 196 5.49 -6.24 11.63
C TYR A 196 5.14 -5.27 12.76
N ARG A 197 4.70 -5.79 13.92
CA ARG A 197 4.43 -4.99 15.12
C ARG A 197 5.65 -4.18 15.54
N ASN A 198 6.81 -4.83 15.62
CA ASN A 198 8.06 -4.18 16.01
C ASN A 198 8.47 -3.07 15.02
N LEU A 199 8.24 -3.28 13.72
CA LEU A 199 8.48 -2.25 12.71
C LEU A 199 7.52 -1.06 12.88
N LEU A 200 6.23 -1.31 13.11
CA LEU A 200 5.24 -0.25 13.36
C LEU A 200 5.62 0.58 14.59
N SER A 201 6.03 -0.04 15.69
CA SER A 201 6.47 0.68 16.90
C SER A 201 7.65 1.61 16.60
N LYS A 202 8.63 1.15 15.81
CA LYS A 202 9.78 1.99 15.40
C LYS A 202 9.36 3.16 14.51
N LEU A 203 8.42 2.94 13.58
CA LEU A 203 7.92 4.00 12.71
C LEU A 203 7.13 5.06 13.49
N VAL A 204 6.34 4.65 14.48
CA VAL A 204 5.61 5.57 15.36
C VAL A 204 6.60 6.43 16.15
N GLN A 205 7.63 5.82 16.75
CA GLN A 205 8.69 6.57 17.46
C GLN A 205 9.42 7.55 16.53
N ALA A 206 9.80 7.12 15.32
CA ALA A 206 10.47 7.99 14.35
C ALA A 206 9.58 9.16 13.91
N LYS A 207 8.27 8.94 13.74
CA LYS A 207 7.30 9.99 13.40
C LYS A 207 7.17 11.02 14.50
N GLU A 208 7.15 10.61 15.77
CA GLU A 208 7.10 11.51 16.93
C GLU A 208 8.36 12.36 17.03
N LEU A 209 9.55 11.75 16.90
CA LEU A 209 10.82 12.48 16.89
C LEU A 209 10.92 13.50 15.75
N LEU A 210 10.47 13.13 14.54
CA LEU A 210 10.43 14.03 13.39
C LEU A 210 9.45 15.19 13.62
N LYS A 211 8.30 14.92 14.24
CA LYS A 211 7.32 15.96 14.60
C LYS A 211 7.93 16.95 15.60
N GLU A 212 8.56 16.46 16.67
CA GLU A 212 9.27 17.30 17.64
C GLU A 212 10.42 18.10 17.02
N TYR A 213 11.14 17.50 16.06
CA TYR A 213 12.19 18.22 15.33
C TYR A 213 11.60 19.37 14.50
N VAL A 214 10.54 19.12 13.73
CA VAL A 214 9.88 20.15 12.91
C VAL A 214 9.31 21.27 13.80
N ASP A 215 8.69 20.92 14.92
CA ASP A 215 8.10 21.90 15.85
C ASP A 215 9.18 22.75 16.54
N ARG A 216 10.31 22.14 16.92
CA ARG A 216 11.48 22.87 17.44
C ARG A 216 12.10 23.81 16.39
N GLU A 217 12.23 23.36 15.16
CA GLU A 217 12.80 24.20 14.08
C GLU A 217 11.86 25.35 13.70
N LYS A 218 10.54 25.16 13.76
CA LYS A 218 9.58 26.27 13.63
C LYS A 218 9.73 27.27 14.77
N LYS A 219 9.74 26.80 16.03
CA LYS A 219 9.92 27.67 17.20
C LYS A 219 11.21 28.49 17.12
N LYS A 220 12.35 27.87 16.75
CA LYS A 220 13.62 28.59 16.55
C LYS A 220 13.55 29.62 15.40
N ARG A 221 12.82 29.33 14.32
CA ARG A 221 12.63 30.30 13.23
C ARG A 221 11.78 31.49 13.67
N ASP A 222 10.72 31.23 14.42
CA ASP A 222 9.83 32.27 14.94
C ASP A 222 10.54 33.17 15.97
N GLU A 223 11.34 32.58 16.86
CA GLU A 223 12.19 33.31 17.81
C GLU A 223 13.22 34.20 17.09
N ARG A 224 13.87 33.69 16.03
CA ARG A 224 14.82 34.48 15.22
C ARG A 224 14.12 35.61 14.49
N ALA A 225 12.95 35.36 13.90
CA ALA A 225 12.17 36.39 13.23
C ALA A 225 11.74 37.49 14.22
N GLY A 226 11.19 37.12 15.39
CA GLY A 226 10.79 38.08 16.41
C GLY A 226 11.96 38.90 16.97
N SER A 227 13.13 38.28 17.17
CA SER A 227 14.33 38.99 17.61
C SER A 227 14.86 39.97 16.55
N GLN A 228 14.76 39.63 15.26
CA GLN A 228 15.12 40.54 14.16
C GLN A 228 14.17 41.73 14.09
N THR A 229 12.85 41.50 14.17
CA THR A 229 11.86 42.60 14.19
C THR A 229 12.04 43.51 15.40
N ALA A 230 12.36 42.94 16.57
CA ALA A 230 12.64 43.72 17.78
C ALA A 230 13.91 44.57 17.65
N ASN A 231 14.99 43.99 17.11
CA ASN A 231 16.25 44.72 16.90
C ASN A 231 16.12 45.82 15.84
N GLU A 232 15.36 45.59 14.76
CA GLU A 232 15.04 46.60 13.76
C GLU A 232 14.21 47.75 14.34
N ALA A 233 13.21 47.44 15.17
CA ALA A 233 12.40 48.45 15.86
C ALA A 233 13.24 49.32 16.80
N ILE A 234 14.14 48.72 17.59
CA ILE A 234 15.05 49.44 18.49
C ILE A 234 15.97 50.39 17.70
N THR A 235 16.54 49.92 16.58
CA THR A 235 17.42 50.74 15.73
C THR A 235 16.70 51.95 15.15
N LYS A 236 15.44 51.77 14.74
CA LYS A 236 14.61 52.85 14.19
C LYS A 236 14.28 53.92 15.24
N CYS A 237 13.90 53.51 16.46
CA CYS A 237 13.63 54.43 17.55
C CYS A 237 14.89 55.22 17.99
N LEU A 238 16.06 54.58 18.03
CA LEU A 238 17.33 55.27 18.37
C LEU A 238 17.76 56.27 17.29
N GLY A 239 17.53 55.96 16.01
CA GLY A 239 17.78 56.89 14.91
C GLY A 239 16.89 58.14 14.95
N GLU A 240 15.64 57.99 15.37
CA GLU A 240 14.71 59.12 15.56
C GLU A 240 15.09 60.01 16.76
N TYR A 241 15.57 59.44 17.87
CA TYR A 241 16.07 60.20 19.04
C TYR A 241 17.35 61.00 18.75
N SER A 242 18.25 60.48 17.94
CA SER A 242 19.47 61.19 17.51
C SER A 242 19.19 62.39 16.61
N MET A 243 18.05 62.40 15.89
CA MET A 243 17.64 63.50 15.02
C MET A 243 16.92 64.63 15.77
N GLN A 244 16.46 64.38 17.01
CA GLN A 244 15.73 65.36 17.82
C GLN A 244 16.60 66.10 18.86
N THR A 245 17.84 65.69 19.09
CA THR A 245 18.73 66.27 20.12
C THR A 245 19.87 67.14 19.56
N GLY A 246 19.91 67.36 18.25
CA GLY A 246 20.85 68.28 17.60
C GLY A 246 20.24 69.67 17.39
N PHE A 247 20.22 70.50 18.44
CA PHE A 247 20.04 71.95 18.37
C PHE A 247 20.94 72.61 19.41
#